data_AF-A0A1D2AJ36-F1
#
_entry.id   AF-A0A1D2AJ36-F1
#
_cell.length_a   1.000
_cell.length_b   1.000
_cell.length_c   1.000
_cell.angle_alpha   90.00
_cell.angle_beta   90.00
_cell.angle_gamma   90.00
#
_symmetry.space_group_name_H-M   'P 1'
#
loop_
_entity.id
_entity.type
_entity.pdbx_description
1 polymer ?
#
loop_
_entity_poly.entity_id
_entity_poly.type
_entity_poly.pdbx_seq_one_letter_code
_entity_poly.pdbx_strand_id
1 'polypeptide(L)'
;FKSSPAVQLCQFHVVKAFRAAAGRHSNSAKERDDAMNSFNQMLCAPSEEVFEQARSKFEASASAELREYYSKNWSNITTMWVRYICDQQFTAGNNTTNHVESHNGKIKNILSSSLRLHEALRALLNVSTSMRR
;
A
#
# COMPACT_ATOMS: atom_id res chain seq x y z
N PHE A 1 7.34 -8.64 27.30
CA PHE A 1 7.86 -8.00 26.09
C PHE A 1 7.33 -6.56 26.05
N LYS A 2 8.20 -5.54 26.17
CA LYS A 2 7.80 -4.16 25.95
C LYS A 2 7.94 -3.89 24.45
N SER A 3 6.87 -4.06 23.69
CA SER A 3 6.82 -3.65 22.28
C SER A 3 6.29 -2.22 22.23
N SER A 4 7.09 -1.28 21.71
CA SER A 4 6.58 0.04 21.36
C SER A 4 5.65 -0.09 20.15
N PRO A 5 4.52 0.62 20.10
CA PRO A 5 3.63 0.58 18.95
C PRO A 5 4.37 1.14 17.71
N ALA A 6 4.37 0.38 16.62
CA ALA A 6 4.91 0.80 15.33
C ALA A 6 3.77 0.90 14.31
N VAL A 7 3.71 2.01 13.56
CA VAL A 7 2.72 2.16 12.50
C VAL A 7 3.20 1.44 11.26
N GLN A 8 2.34 0.62 10.66
CA GLN A 8 2.63 -0.18 9.48
C GLN A 8 1.57 0.12 8.40
N LEU A 9 2.02 0.57 7.24
CA LEU A 9 1.15 0.87 6.11
C LEU A 9 0.84 -0.41 5.33
N CYS A 10 -0.40 -0.54 4.89
CA CYS A 10 -0.83 -1.64 4.02
C CYS A 10 -0.12 -1.56 2.67
N GLN A 11 0.62 -2.62 2.29
CA GLN A 11 1.37 -2.67 1.03
C GLN A 11 0.50 -2.36 -0.20
N PHE A 12 -0.73 -2.89 -0.24
CA PHE A 12 -1.67 -2.60 -1.32
C PHE A 12 -1.96 -1.09 -1.44
N HIS A 13 -2.19 -0.42 -0.31
CA HIS A 13 -2.47 1.01 -0.30
C HIS A 13 -1.23 1.85 -0.62
N VAL A 14 -0.05 1.40 -0.20
CA VAL A 14 1.23 2.02 -0.56
C VAL A 14 1.43 1.99 -2.09
N VAL A 15 1.29 0.80 -2.71
CA VAL A 15 1.40 0.65 -4.17
C VAL A 15 0.33 1.47 -4.90
N LYS A 16 -0.91 1.45 -4.41
CA LYS A 16 -2.02 2.21 -5.01
C LYS A 16 -1.77 3.72 -4.96
N ALA A 17 -1.35 4.24 -3.81
CA ALA A 17 -1.05 5.66 -3.63
C ALA A 17 0.12 6.11 -4.52
N PHE A 18 1.19 5.32 -4.54
CA PHE A 18 2.35 5.62 -5.38
C PHE A 18 2.03 5.55 -6.86
N ARG A 19 1.26 4.55 -7.32
CA ARG A 19 0.77 4.45 -8.70
C ARG A 19 -0.01 5.68 -9.13
N ALA A 20 -0.89 6.20 -8.27
CA ALA A 20 -1.65 7.41 -8.57
C ALA A 20 -0.74 8.64 -8.72
N ALA A 21 0.33 8.73 -7.93
CA ALA A 21 1.32 9.81 -8.03
C ALA A 21 2.19 9.67 -9.28
N ALA A 22 2.70 8.47 -9.58
CA ALA A 22 3.45 8.22 -10.81
C ALA A 22 2.61 8.53 -12.06
N GLY A 23 1.30 8.23 -12.03
CA GLY A 23 0.39 8.62 -13.11
C GLY A 23 0.20 10.13 -13.31
N ARG A 24 0.46 10.96 -12.29
CA ARG A 24 0.34 12.43 -12.37
C ARG A 24 1.66 13.14 -12.63
N HIS A 25 2.77 12.58 -12.14
CA HIS A 25 4.07 13.26 -12.10
C HIS A 25 5.10 12.67 -13.07
N SER A 26 4.80 11.54 -13.70
CA SER A 26 5.70 10.99 -14.72
C SER A 26 5.49 11.64 -16.09
N ASN A 27 6.59 11.86 -16.81
CA ASN A 27 6.55 12.49 -18.13
C ASN A 27 6.14 11.53 -19.25
N SER A 28 6.32 10.22 -19.03
CA SER A 28 6.00 9.19 -20.02
C SER A 28 5.53 7.89 -19.37
N ALA A 29 4.88 7.02 -20.17
CA ALA A 29 4.48 5.69 -19.71
C ALA A 29 5.69 4.83 -19.31
N LYS A 30 6.79 4.90 -20.07
CA LYS A 30 8.03 4.18 -19.74
C LYS A 30 8.59 4.63 -18.39
N GLU A 31 8.71 5.94 -18.20
CA GLU A 31 9.21 6.52 -16.94
C GLU A 31 8.34 6.10 -15.75
N ARG A 32 7.01 6.15 -15.91
CA ARG A 32 6.06 5.69 -14.90
C ARG A 32 6.27 4.22 -14.56
N ASP A 33 6.42 3.37 -15.56
CA ASP A 33 6.52 1.93 -15.37
C ASP A 33 7.89 1.57 -14.73
N ASP A 34 8.97 2.22 -15.14
CA ASP A 34 10.30 2.07 -14.54
C ASP A 34 10.33 2.55 -13.08
N ALA A 35 9.69 3.68 -12.77
CA ALA A 35 9.54 4.20 -11.42
C ALA A 35 8.70 3.26 -10.55
N MET A 36 7.58 2.73 -11.07
CA MET A 36 6.75 1.75 -10.37
C MET A 36 7.51 0.45 -10.08
N ASN A 37 8.31 -0.04 -11.02
CA ASN A 37 9.11 -1.23 -10.84
C ASN A 37 10.17 -1.03 -9.75
N SER A 38 10.87 0.10 -9.77
CA SER A 38 11.87 0.44 -8.77
C SER A 38 11.24 0.64 -7.38
N PHE A 39 10.06 1.28 -7.31
CA PHE A 39 9.33 1.45 -6.06
C PHE A 39 8.81 0.13 -5.47
N ASN A 40 8.32 -0.79 -6.30
CA ASN A 40 7.96 -2.13 -5.83
C ASN A 40 9.17 -2.92 -5.32
N GLN A 41 10.35 -2.75 -5.95
CA GLN A 41 11.60 -3.34 -5.45
C GLN A 41 11.99 -2.76 -4.09
N MET A 42 11.85 -1.44 -3.90
CA MET A 42 12.05 -0.81 -2.58
C MET A 42 11.08 -1.38 -1.53
N LEU A 43 9.78 -1.47 -1.87
CA LEU A 43 8.73 -1.96 -0.98
C LEU A 43 9.01 -3.38 -0.49
N CYS A 44 9.48 -4.25 -1.38
CA CYS A 44 9.73 -5.67 -1.12
C CYS A 44 11.20 -5.99 -0.82
N ALA A 45 12.05 -4.98 -0.61
CA ALA A 45 13.47 -5.19 -0.39
C ALA A 45 13.70 -6.07 0.85
N PRO A 46 14.54 -7.13 0.77
CA PRO A 46 14.85 -8.01 1.90
C PRO A 46 15.97 -7.49 2.80
N SER A 47 16.70 -6.45 2.36
CA SER A 47 17.78 -5.82 3.11
C SER A 47 17.94 -4.35 2.74
N GLU A 48 18.67 -3.62 3.57
CA GLU A 48 19.03 -2.23 3.34
C GLU A 48 19.81 -2.04 2.03
N GLU A 49 20.78 -2.92 1.74
CA GLU A 49 21.53 -2.90 0.48
C GLU A 49 20.61 -2.94 -0.76
N VAL A 50 19.64 -3.86 -0.77
CA VAL A 50 18.72 -4.03 -1.91
C VAL A 50 17.78 -2.84 -2.02
N PHE A 51 17.34 -2.30 -0.88
CA PHE A 51 16.52 -1.09 -0.84
C PHE A 51 17.28 0.09 -1.46
N GLU A 52 18.53 0.30 -1.08
CA GLU A 52 19.33 1.40 -1.58
C GLU A 52 19.61 1.30 -3.08
N GLN A 53 19.90 0.09 -3.57
CA GLN A 53 20.03 -0.16 -5.00
C GLN A 53 18.74 0.15 -5.77
N ALA A 54 17.59 -0.24 -5.22
CA ALA A 54 16.29 0.06 -5.82
C ALA A 54 15.96 1.56 -5.77
N ARG A 55 16.33 2.25 -4.68
CA ARG A 55 16.18 3.71 -4.54
C ARG A 55 17.03 4.45 -5.56
N SER A 56 18.29 4.05 -5.74
CA SER A 56 19.17 4.63 -6.75
C SER A 56 18.62 4.46 -8.17
N LYS A 57 18.06 3.29 -8.51
CA LYS A 57 17.37 3.06 -9.80
C LYS A 57 16.15 3.96 -9.96
N PHE A 58 15.37 4.15 -8.89
CA PHE A 58 14.22 5.05 -8.90
C PHE A 58 14.67 6.50 -9.16
N GLU A 59 15.69 6.99 -8.47
CA GLU A 59 16.19 8.36 -8.63
C GLU A 59 16.78 8.61 -10.03
N ALA A 60 17.38 7.60 -10.65
CA ALA A 60 17.91 7.70 -12.01
C ALA A 60 16.83 7.70 -13.10
N SER A 61 15.67 7.08 -12.84
CA SER A 61 14.59 6.90 -13.83
C SER A 61 13.41 7.84 -13.65
N ALA A 62 13.18 8.40 -12.46
CA ALA A 62 12.01 9.23 -12.16
C ALA A 62 12.18 10.70 -12.57
N SER A 63 11.07 11.33 -12.99
CA SER A 63 11.00 12.77 -13.20
C SER A 63 11.38 13.56 -11.94
N ALA A 64 11.75 14.84 -12.14
CA ALA A 64 12.00 15.74 -11.01
C ALA A 64 10.79 15.86 -10.07
N GLU A 65 9.58 15.99 -10.63
CA GLU A 65 8.34 16.10 -9.86
C GLU A 65 8.02 14.83 -9.07
N LEU A 66 8.22 13.65 -9.66
CA LEU A 66 7.99 12.39 -8.96
C LEU A 66 9.03 12.15 -7.86
N ARG A 67 10.28 12.58 -8.07
CA ARG A 67 11.32 12.55 -7.02
C ARG A 67 11.00 13.48 -5.86
N GLU A 68 10.51 14.69 -6.14
CA GLU A 68 10.05 15.62 -5.11
C GLU A 68 8.88 15.04 -4.31
N TYR A 69 7.88 14.47 -5.01
CA TYR A 69 6.78 13.76 -4.36
C TYR A 69 7.28 12.61 -3.48
N TYR A 70 8.23 11.81 -3.97
CA TYR A 70 8.83 10.71 -3.20
C TYR A 70 9.50 11.21 -1.92
N SER A 71 10.37 12.21 -2.04
CA SER A 71 11.09 12.79 -0.90
C SER A 71 10.13 13.39 0.14
N LYS A 72 9.07 14.05 -0.30
CA LYS A 72 8.09 14.66 0.61
C LYS A 72 7.24 13.62 1.36
N ASN A 73 6.88 12.51 0.71
CA ASN A 73 5.82 11.62 1.20
C ASN A 73 6.31 10.24 1.66
N TRP A 74 7.48 9.76 1.22
CA TRP A 74 7.88 8.36 1.40
C TRP A 74 9.23 8.17 2.07
N SER A 75 10.23 9.02 1.78
CA SER A 75 11.60 8.86 2.29
C SER A 75 11.69 8.96 3.82
N ASN A 76 10.90 9.83 4.44
CA ASN A 76 10.92 10.05 5.89
C ASN A 76 10.12 9.01 6.69
N ILE A 77 9.38 8.14 6.02
CA ILE A 77 8.48 7.15 6.66
C ILE A 77 8.80 5.71 6.23
N THR A 78 10.04 5.44 5.80
CA THR A 78 10.48 4.11 5.34
C THR A 78 10.20 3.01 6.36
N THR A 79 10.30 3.31 7.65
CA THR A 79 9.99 2.39 8.76
C THR A 79 8.55 1.87 8.77
N MET A 80 7.64 2.56 8.08
CA MET A 80 6.23 2.23 8.04
C MET A 80 5.84 1.37 6.83
N TRP A 81 6.65 1.29 5.78
CA TRP A 81 6.24 0.60 4.54
C TRP A 81 7.30 -0.33 3.93
N VAL A 82 8.58 -0.16 4.23
CA VAL A 82 9.66 -0.98 3.66
C VAL A 82 9.74 -2.33 4.36
N ARG A 83 9.58 -3.43 3.60
CA ARG A 83 9.42 -4.79 4.13
C ARG A 83 10.52 -5.21 5.12
N TYR A 84 11.81 -5.04 4.80
CA TYR A 84 12.88 -5.47 5.71
C TYR A 84 12.91 -4.72 7.06
N ILE A 85 12.33 -3.52 7.14
CA ILE A 85 12.20 -2.77 8.40
C ILE A 85 10.92 -3.20 9.13
N CYS A 86 9.82 -3.31 8.38
CA CYS A 86 8.53 -3.77 8.87
C CYS A 86 8.62 -5.17 9.51
N ASP A 87 9.38 -6.07 8.91
CA ASP A 87 9.55 -7.46 9.37
C ASP A 87 10.35 -7.58 10.67
N GLN A 88 11.05 -6.51 11.09
CA GLN A 88 11.71 -6.46 12.42
C GLN A 88 10.70 -6.22 13.55
N GLN A 89 9.46 -5.82 13.22
CA GLN A 89 8.40 -5.64 14.19
C GLN A 89 7.72 -6.98 14.49
N PHE A 90 7.38 -7.21 15.75
CA PHE A 90 6.62 -8.40 16.13
C PHE A 90 5.19 -8.28 15.61
N THR A 91 4.87 -8.99 14.54
CA THR A 91 3.53 -8.99 13.92
C THR A 91 2.67 -10.18 14.32
N ALA A 92 3.22 -11.15 15.06
CA ALA A 92 2.56 -12.44 15.37
C ALA A 92 1.94 -13.13 14.13
N GLY A 93 2.57 -12.97 12.95
CA GLY A 93 2.08 -13.51 11.68
C GLY A 93 1.01 -12.65 10.99
N ASN A 94 0.64 -11.50 11.55
CA ASN A 94 -0.33 -10.57 10.98
C ASN A 94 0.32 -9.62 9.96
N ASN A 95 0.94 -10.21 8.94
CA ASN A 95 1.74 -9.49 7.93
C ASN A 95 0.90 -9.16 6.69
N THR A 96 -0.32 -9.70 6.63
CA THR A 96 -1.15 -9.70 5.43
C THR A 96 -2.44 -8.93 5.69
N THR A 97 -2.64 -7.90 4.88
CA THR A 97 -3.89 -7.13 4.88
C THR A 97 -5.04 -7.88 4.23
N ASN A 98 -4.79 -9.08 3.69
CA ASN A 98 -5.75 -9.93 2.99
C ASN A 98 -7.07 -10.11 3.75
N HIS A 99 -7.03 -10.27 5.07
CA HIS A 99 -8.26 -10.38 5.87
C HIS A 99 -9.09 -9.08 5.82
N VAL A 100 -8.45 -7.92 6.05
CA VAL A 100 -9.10 -6.60 6.02
C VAL A 100 -9.56 -6.25 4.60
N GLU A 101 -8.73 -6.52 3.59
CA GLU A 101 -9.07 -6.24 2.20
C GLU A 101 -10.18 -7.18 1.68
N SER A 102 -10.18 -8.46 2.08
CA SER A 102 -11.28 -9.38 1.78
C SER A 102 -12.59 -8.92 2.41
N HIS A 103 -12.55 -8.49 3.67
CA HIS A 103 -13.71 -7.91 4.34
C HIS A 103 -14.23 -6.66 3.62
N ASN A 104 -13.35 -5.71 3.31
CA ASN A 104 -13.70 -4.49 2.59
C ASN A 104 -14.23 -4.78 1.18
N GLY A 105 -13.67 -5.78 0.49
CA GLY A 105 -14.13 -6.24 -0.81
C GLY A 105 -15.56 -6.78 -0.77
N LYS A 106 -15.89 -7.61 0.23
CA LYS A 106 -17.27 -8.11 0.44
C LYS A 106 -18.26 -6.96 0.62
N ILE A 107 -17.90 -5.96 1.44
CA ILE A 107 -18.75 -4.78 1.66
C ILE A 107 -18.93 -3.98 0.37
N LYS A 108 -17.85 -3.71 -0.37
CA LYS A 108 -17.93 -2.98 -1.65
C LYS A 108 -18.75 -3.70 -2.71
N ASN A 109 -18.73 -5.03 -2.74
CA ASN A 109 -19.51 -5.81 -3.69
C ASN A 109 -21.02 -5.76 -3.42
N ILE A 110 -21.42 -5.62 -2.16
CA ILE A 110 -22.84 -5.56 -1.79
C ILE A 110 -23.40 -4.13 -1.75
N LEU A 111 -22.53 -3.13 -1.65
CA LEU A 111 -22.91 -1.72 -1.60
C LEU A 111 -22.65 -1.04 -2.95
N SER A 112 -23.71 -0.63 -3.62
CA SER A 112 -23.67 0.22 -4.81
C SER A 112 -24.27 1.59 -4.50
N SER A 113 -23.76 2.64 -5.14
CA SER A 113 -24.31 4.01 -5.07
C SER A 113 -25.73 4.12 -5.65
N SER A 114 -26.17 3.11 -6.40
CA SER A 114 -27.52 3.03 -6.95
C SER A 114 -28.56 2.38 -6.02
N LEU A 115 -28.14 1.81 -4.87
CA LEU A 115 -29.05 1.14 -3.94
C LEU A 115 -29.84 2.16 -3.11
N ARG A 116 -31.10 1.83 -2.83
CA ARG A 116 -31.87 2.54 -1.80
C ARG A 116 -31.34 2.15 -0.43
N LEU A 117 -31.45 3.06 0.53
CA LEU A 117 -30.92 2.87 1.90
C LEU A 117 -31.38 1.55 2.55
N HIS A 118 -32.65 1.17 2.39
CA HIS A 118 -33.19 -0.05 2.98
C HIS A 118 -32.59 -1.33 2.36
N GLU A 119 -32.22 -1.30 1.08
CA GLU A 119 -31.59 -2.41 0.37
C GLU A 119 -30.13 -2.55 0.82
N ALA A 120 -29.42 -1.42 0.95
CA ALA A 120 -28.07 -1.36 1.49
C ALA A 120 -28.00 -1.90 2.93
N LEU A 121 -28.95 -1.50 3.79
CA LEU A 121 -29.05 -2.00 5.17
C LEU A 121 -29.29 -3.51 5.22
N ARG A 122 -30.23 -4.03 4.41
CA ARG A 122 -30.50 -5.47 4.34
C ARG A 122 -29.27 -6.24 3.87
N ALA A 123 -28.57 -5.74 2.86
CA ALA A 123 -27.34 -6.36 2.36
C ALA A 123 -26.23 -6.39 3.42
N LEU A 124 -26.02 -5.30 4.16
CA LEU A 124 -25.05 -5.23 5.25
C LEU A 124 -25.37 -6.21 6.38
N LEU A 125 -26.64 -6.30 6.78
CA LEU A 125 -27.07 -7.23 7.83
C LEU A 125 -26.80 -8.69 7.41
N ASN A 126 -27.06 -9.05 6.15
CA ASN A 126 -26.78 -10.40 5.62
C ASN A 126 -25.28 -10.73 5.61
N VAL A 127 -24.42 -9.77 5.28
CA VAL A 127 -22.97 -9.97 5.37
C VAL A 127 -22.52 -10.10 6.83
N SER A 128 -23.08 -9.31 7.74
CA SER A 128 -22.73 -9.36 9.16
C SER A 128 -23.07 -10.71 9.81
N THR A 129 -24.18 -11.33 9.41
CA THR A 129 -24.61 -12.64 9.92
C THR A 129 -23.81 -13.78 9.30
N SER A 130 -23.46 -13.70 8.01
CA SER A 130 -22.59 -14.67 7.33
C SER A 130 -21.16 -14.67 7.86
N MET A 131 -20.69 -13.55 8.43
CA MET A 131 -19.33 -13.41 8.94
C MET A 131 -19.13 -13.86 10.40
N ARG A 132 -20.21 -14.16 11.13
CA ARG A 132 -20.16 -14.68 12.51
C ARG A 132 -20.06 -16.20 12.59
N ARG A 133 -20.11 -16.90 11.46
CA ARG A 133 -19.92 -18.35 11.34
C ARG A 133 -18.51 -18.64 10.85
#